data_AF-A0A2V7TLA8-F1
#
_entry.id   AF-A0A2V7TLA8-F1
#
_cell.length_a   1.000
_cell.length_b   1.000
_cell.length_c   1.000
_cell.angle_alpha   90.00
_cell.angle_beta   90.00
_cell.angle_gamma   90.00
#
_symmetry.space_group_name_H-M   'P 1'
#
loop_
_entity.id
_entity.type
_entity.pdbx_description
1 polymer ?
#
loop_
_entity_poly.entity_id
_entity_poly.type
_entity_poly.pdbx_seq_one_letter_code
_entity_poly.pdbx_strand_id
1 'polypeptide(L)'
;MTRKAAPAPARLIRRYDNRKLYDVRQRRYVVLDDLARMVGAGEEVRVEDRRTGEDLTAVMMAQVILEGVKQRTARIPGQVLARLVRLGFAPDGGQRWPDPAQAAAQARQEAER
;
A
#
# COMPACT_ATOMS: atom_id res chain seq x y z
N MET A 1 -25.71 21.03 -5.68
CA MET A 1 -25.64 19.86 -6.57
C MET A 1 -24.21 19.69 -7.07
N THR A 2 -23.36 19.02 -6.31
CA THR A 2 -21.99 18.67 -6.72
C THR A 2 -21.96 17.18 -6.98
N ARG A 3 -21.81 16.79 -8.24
CA ARG A 3 -21.69 15.40 -8.67
C ARG A 3 -20.33 14.89 -8.14
N LYS A 4 -20.33 14.10 -7.06
CA LYS A 4 -19.16 13.35 -6.57
C LYS A 4 -18.66 12.52 -7.76
N ALA A 5 -17.49 12.86 -8.28
CA ALA A 5 -16.90 12.16 -9.41
C ALA A 5 -16.66 10.70 -9.01
N ALA A 6 -17.06 9.76 -9.88
CA ALA A 6 -16.78 8.34 -9.68
C ALA A 6 -15.27 8.15 -9.46
N PRO A 7 -14.85 7.30 -8.51
CA PRO A 7 -13.44 7.09 -8.24
C PRO A 7 -12.75 6.61 -9.51
N ALA A 8 -11.66 7.26 -9.89
CA ALA A 8 -10.83 6.79 -10.98
C ALA A 8 -10.34 5.38 -10.65
N PRO A 9 -10.28 4.45 -11.63
CA PRO A 9 -9.87 3.08 -11.35
C PRO A 9 -8.47 3.08 -10.72
N ALA A 10 -8.33 2.35 -9.61
CA ALA A 10 -7.07 2.24 -8.87
C ALA A 10 -5.91 1.92 -9.82
N ARG A 11 -4.80 2.63 -9.65
CA ARG A 11 -3.60 2.49 -10.49
C ARG A 11 -2.98 1.12 -10.25
N LEU A 12 -3.08 0.26 -11.26
CA LEU A 12 -2.56 -1.09 -11.19
C LEU A 12 -1.05 -1.14 -11.42
N ILE A 13 -0.36 -1.68 -10.43
CA ILE A 13 1.06 -1.97 -10.46
C ILE A 13 1.23 -3.49 -10.42
N ARG A 14 2.01 -4.04 -11.36
CA ARG A 14 2.31 -5.47 -11.41
C ARG A 14 3.67 -5.74 -10.83
N ARG A 15 3.75 -6.64 -9.85
CA ARG A 15 5.01 -7.13 -9.29
C ARG A 15 5.44 -8.40 -10.01
N TYR A 16 6.67 -8.40 -10.49
CA TYR A 16 7.30 -9.55 -11.13
C TYR A 16 8.16 -10.33 -10.12
N ASP A 17 8.47 -11.58 -10.43
CA ASP A 17 9.26 -12.46 -9.54
C ASP A 17 10.64 -11.87 -9.18
N ASN A 18 11.24 -11.10 -10.10
CA ASN A 18 12.49 -10.35 -9.86
C ASN A 18 12.30 -9.05 -9.05
N ARG A 19 11.17 -8.92 -8.34
CA ARG A 19 10.76 -7.77 -7.52
C ARG A 19 10.55 -6.47 -8.29
N LYS A 20 10.65 -6.47 -9.63
CA LYS A 20 10.35 -5.27 -10.43
C LYS A 20 8.86 -4.94 -10.33
N LEU A 21 8.57 -3.65 -10.19
CA LEU A 21 7.22 -3.11 -10.21
C LEU A 21 6.99 -2.47 -11.58
N TYR A 22 5.89 -2.82 -12.23
CA TYR A 22 5.51 -2.28 -13.53
C TYR A 22 4.18 -1.56 -13.44
N ASP A 23 4.19 -0.30 -13.82
CA ASP A 23 2.99 0.52 -13.91
C ASP A 23 2.26 0.25 -15.22
N VAL A 24 1.04 -0.28 -15.12
CA VAL A 24 0.24 -0.63 -16.30
C VAL A 24 -0.27 0.61 -17.03
N ARG A 25 -0.53 1.70 -16.30
CA ARG A 25 -1.04 2.97 -16.86
C ARG A 25 0.05 3.74 -17.58
N GLN A 26 1.23 3.89 -16.96
CA GLN A 26 2.37 4.60 -17.56
C GLN A 26 3.27 3.71 -18.42
N ARG A 27 3.01 2.40 -18.45
CA ARG A 27 3.74 1.40 -19.24
C ARG A 27 5.25 1.39 -18.96
N ARG A 28 5.64 1.61 -17.71
CA ARG A 28 7.06 1.67 -17.31
C ARG A 28 7.33 0.94 -16.00
N TYR A 29 8.58 0.55 -15.80
CA TYR A 29 9.04 0.11 -14.49
C TYR A 29 9.11 1.29 -13.53
N VAL A 30 8.78 1.02 -12.28
CA VAL A 30 8.77 1.97 -11.17
C VAL A 30 9.52 1.38 -9.99
N VAL A 31 10.01 2.24 -9.11
CA VAL A 31 10.65 1.84 -7.85
C VAL A 31 9.70 2.03 -6.67
N LEU A 32 10.07 1.53 -5.49
CA LEU A 32 9.24 1.64 -4.29
C LEU A 32 8.95 3.10 -3.92
N ASP A 33 9.91 4.00 -4.11
CA ASP A 33 9.73 5.44 -3.91
C ASP A 33 8.69 6.07 -4.85
N ASP A 34 8.57 5.57 -6.07
CA ASP A 34 7.50 6.03 -6.98
C ASP A 34 6.14 5.65 -6.41
N LEU A 35 6.02 4.44 -5.88
CA LEU A 35 4.82 3.94 -5.21
C LEU A 35 4.46 4.82 -4.01
N ALA A 36 5.46 5.16 -3.18
CA ALA A 36 5.30 6.06 -2.04
C ALA A 36 4.78 7.44 -2.45
N ARG A 37 5.30 7.99 -3.56
CA ARG A 37 4.86 9.27 -4.12
C ARG A 37 3.43 9.22 -4.65
N MET A 38 3.05 8.15 -5.35
CA MET A 38 1.68 7.97 -5.84
C MET A 38 0.68 7.95 -4.68
N VAL A 39 0.93 7.12 -3.66
CA VAL A 39 0.07 7.03 -2.47
C VAL A 39 0.06 8.35 -1.70
N GLY A 40 1.23 8.98 -1.55
CA GLY A 40 1.35 10.30 -0.91
C GLY A 40 0.63 11.43 -1.64
N ALA A 41 0.42 11.29 -2.95
CA ALA A 41 -0.40 12.21 -3.75
C ALA A 41 -1.91 11.91 -3.66
N GLY A 42 -2.31 10.93 -2.86
CA GLY A 42 -3.71 10.50 -2.73
C GLY A 42 -4.19 9.60 -3.86
N GLU A 43 -3.29 9.06 -4.70
CA GLU A 43 -3.67 8.08 -5.70
C GLU A 43 -3.99 6.73 -5.04
N GLU A 44 -5.12 6.13 -5.41
CA GLU A 44 -5.39 4.72 -5.09
C GLU A 44 -4.48 3.81 -5.90
N VAL A 45 -3.65 3.02 -5.23
CA VAL A 45 -2.70 2.09 -5.85
C VAL A 45 -3.08 0.66 -5.48
N ARG A 46 -3.14 -0.21 -6.49
CA ARG A 46 -3.26 -1.66 -6.31
C ARG A 46 -2.01 -2.34 -6.79
N VAL A 47 -1.50 -3.30 -6.02
CA VAL A 47 -0.38 -4.14 -6.47
C VAL A 47 -0.82 -5.58 -6.60
N GLU A 48 -0.57 -6.18 -7.77
CA GLU A 48 -0.87 -7.58 -8.04
C GLU A 48 0.40 -8.32 -8.46
N ASP A 49 0.52 -9.57 -8.04
CA ASP A 49 1.54 -10.47 -8.58
C ASP A 49 1.27 -10.74 -10.06
N ARG A 50 2.29 -10.56 -10.92
CA ARG A 50 2.14 -10.72 -12.36
C ARG A 50 1.75 -12.14 -12.77
N ARG A 51 2.26 -13.14 -12.03
CA ARG A 51 2.16 -14.56 -12.36
C ARG A 51 0.91 -15.17 -11.74
N THR A 52 0.62 -14.88 -10.48
CA THR A 52 -0.50 -15.49 -9.75
C THR A 52 -1.75 -14.62 -9.74
N GLY A 53 -1.64 -13.31 -9.97
CA GLY A 53 -2.74 -12.35 -9.79
C GLY A 53 -3.06 -12.07 -8.32
N GLU A 54 -2.25 -12.57 -7.38
CA GLU A 54 -2.42 -12.35 -5.95
C GLU A 54 -2.36 -10.87 -5.61
N ASP A 55 -3.24 -10.41 -4.71
CA ASP A 55 -3.23 -9.03 -4.24
C ASP A 55 -2.10 -8.82 -3.23
N LEU A 56 -1.05 -8.14 -3.68
CA LEU A 56 0.13 -7.82 -2.87
C LEU A 56 0.08 -6.39 -2.32
N THR A 57 -1.06 -5.70 -2.40
CA THR A 57 -1.18 -4.29 -2.02
C THR A 57 -0.71 -4.05 -0.58
N ALA A 58 -1.23 -4.79 0.39
CA ALA A 58 -0.86 -4.63 1.80
C ALA A 58 0.64 -4.90 2.04
N VAL A 59 1.20 -5.94 1.40
CA VAL A 59 2.62 -6.30 1.49
C VAL A 59 3.49 -5.15 0.97
N MET A 60 3.12 -4.57 -0.17
CA MET A 60 3.88 -3.46 -0.77
C MET A 60 3.76 -2.17 0.05
N MET A 61 2.59 -1.88 0.62
CA MET A 61 2.44 -0.72 1.51
C MET A 61 3.29 -0.84 2.77
N ALA A 62 3.34 -2.03 3.38
CA ALA A 62 4.23 -2.29 4.51
C ALA A 62 5.71 -2.08 4.14
N GLN A 63 6.11 -2.51 2.94
CA GLN A 63 7.48 -2.28 2.43
C GLN A 63 7.77 -0.79 2.25
N VAL A 64 6.86 -0.03 1.65
CA VAL A 64 6.98 1.44 1.49
C VAL A 64 7.21 2.11 2.85
N ILE A 65 6.37 1.77 3.84
CA ILE A 65 6.45 2.34 5.19
C ILE A 65 7.80 1.99 5.83
N LEU A 66 8.20 0.71 5.78
CA LEU A 66 9.45 0.25 6.37
C LEU A 66 10.65 0.95 5.76
N GLU A 67 10.68 1.09 4.44
CA GLU A 67 11.78 1.76 3.74
C GLU A 67 11.87 3.24 4.12
N GLY A 68 10.72 3.93 4.18
CA GLY A 68 10.66 5.32 4.63
C GLY A 68 11.13 5.51 6.08
N VAL A 69 10.79 4.58 6.98
CA VAL A 69 11.28 4.58 8.37
C VAL A 69 12.79 4.33 8.40
N LYS A 70 13.29 3.33 7.66
CA LYS A 70 14.72 3.00 7.59
C LYS A 70 15.56 4.21 7.21
N GLN A 71 15.19 4.90 6.13
CA GLN A 71 15.87 6.11 5.66
C GLN A 71 15.89 7.25 6.69
N ARG A 72 14.93 7.27 7.63
CA ARG A 72 14.78 8.31 8.66
C ARG A 72 15.16 7.84 10.05
N THR A 73 15.61 6.60 10.23
CA THR A 73 15.88 5.98 11.55
C THR A 73 16.77 6.84 12.43
N ALA A 74 17.82 7.45 11.86
CA ALA A 74 18.73 8.33 12.60
C ALA A 74 18.05 9.57 13.22
N ARG A 75 16.83 9.91 12.79
CA ARG A 75 16.04 11.06 13.24
C ARG A 75 14.82 10.65 14.06
N ILE A 76 14.52 9.36 14.21
CA ILE A 76 13.35 8.86 14.94
C ILE A 76 13.82 8.36 16.32
N PRO A 77 13.34 8.94 17.44
CA PRO A 77 13.68 8.43 18.77
C PRO A 77 13.25 6.98 18.96
N GLY A 78 14.11 6.15 19.57
CA GLY A 78 13.84 4.72 19.78
C GLY A 78 12.53 4.44 20.53
N GLN A 79 12.14 5.31 21.46
CA GLN A 79 10.86 5.18 22.18
C GLN A 79 9.62 5.27 21.26
N VAL A 80 9.69 6.00 20.15
CA VAL A 80 8.61 6.10 19.15
C VAL A 80 8.51 4.79 18.39
N LEU A 81 9.64 4.24 17.95
CA LEU A 81 9.69 2.94 17.27
C LEU A 81 9.14 1.82 18.18
N ALA A 82 9.54 1.80 19.45
CA ALA A 82 9.01 0.84 20.42
C ALA A 82 7.48 0.97 20.62
N ARG A 83 6.93 2.18 20.55
CA ARG A 83 5.48 2.40 20.63
C ARG A 83 4.76 1.91 19.37
N LEU A 84 5.33 2.11 18.17
CA LEU A 84 4.77 1.57 16.92
C LEU A 84 4.70 0.05 16.94
N VAL A 85 5.75 -0.62 17.44
CA VAL A 85 5.76 -2.09 17.61
C VAL A 85 4.61 -2.54 18.51
N ARG A 86 4.42 -1.89 19.66
CA ARG A 86 3.32 -2.20 20.60
C ARG A 86 1.93 -1.94 20.06
N LEU A 87 1.76 -1.01 19.11
CA LEU A 87 0.44 -0.63 18.59
C LEU A 87 -0.08 -1.53 17.48
N GLY A 88 0.79 -2.22 16.72
CA GLY A 88 0.34 -2.91 15.51
C GLY A 88 1.20 -4.06 15.01
N PHE A 89 2.28 -4.42 15.71
CA PHE A 89 3.16 -5.52 15.30
C PHE A 89 3.40 -6.53 16.43
N ALA A 90 2.69 -6.40 17.56
CA ALA A 90 2.72 -7.39 18.62
C ALA A 90 2.10 -8.70 18.12
N PRO A 91 2.72 -9.86 18.42
CA PRO A 91 2.30 -11.15 17.86
C PRO A 91 0.87 -11.56 18.28
N ASP A 92 0.35 -11.01 19.38
CA ASP A 92 -0.83 -11.58 20.05
C ASP A 92 -2.01 -10.60 20.25
N GLY A 93 -1.94 -9.33 19.86
CA GLY A 93 -3.05 -8.43 20.19
C GLY A 93 -3.00 -7.02 19.62
N GLY A 94 -4.05 -6.67 18.88
CA GLY A 94 -4.40 -5.29 18.55
C GLY A 94 -5.03 -5.14 17.18
N GLN A 95 -6.33 -5.44 17.08
CA GLN A 95 -7.18 -5.34 15.88
C GLN A 95 -6.87 -6.38 14.79
N ARG A 96 -7.73 -7.41 14.71
CA ARG A 96 -7.75 -8.32 13.56
C ARG A 96 -8.10 -7.50 12.32
N TRP A 97 -7.08 -7.13 11.55
CA TRP A 97 -7.32 -6.46 10.27
C TRP A 97 -8.16 -7.39 9.40
N PRO A 98 -9.21 -6.88 8.71
CA PRO A 98 -9.93 -7.69 7.74
C PRO A 98 -8.95 -8.24 6.70
N ASP A 99 -9.27 -9.41 6.15
CA ASP A 99 -8.50 -9.99 5.05
C ASP A 99 -8.21 -8.91 3.99
N PRO A 100 -6.94 -8.70 3.56
CA PRO A 100 -6.59 -7.67 2.59
C PRO A 100 -7.47 -7.68 1.33
N ALA A 101 -7.88 -8.86 0.86
CA ALA A 101 -8.77 -8.98 -0.29
C ALA A 101 -10.18 -8.44 0.02
N GLN A 102 -10.67 -8.66 1.25
CA GLN A 102 -11.97 -8.16 1.71
C GLN A 102 -11.93 -6.66 2.00
N ALA A 103 -10.85 -6.17 2.61
CA ALA A 103 -10.65 -4.74 2.88
C ALA A 103 -10.58 -3.93 1.59
N ALA A 104 -9.85 -4.43 0.58
CA ALA A 104 -9.77 -3.81 -0.74
C ALA A 104 -11.12 -3.85 -1.48
N ALA A 105 -11.90 -4.93 -1.32
CA ALA A 105 -13.24 -5.03 -1.90
C ALA A 105 -14.24 -4.09 -1.22
N GLN A 106 -14.20 -3.98 0.11
CA GLN A 106 -15.03 -3.07 0.90
C GLN A 106 -14.73 -1.61 0.59
N ALA A 107 -13.46 -1.23 0.50
CA ALA A 107 -13.06 0.13 0.12
C ALA A 107 -13.63 0.55 -1.25
N ARG A 108 -13.70 -0.38 -2.21
CA ARG A 108 -14.34 -0.15 -3.52
C ARG A 108 -15.85 0.05 -3.39
N GLN A 109 -16.51 -0.82 -2.64
CA GLN A 109 -17.96 -0.74 -2.42
C GLN A 109 -18.37 0.55 -1.67
N GLU A 110 -17.55 1.02 -0.74
CA GLU A 110 -17.77 2.29 -0.04
C GLU A 110 -17.52 3.51 -0.94
N ALA A 111 -16.53 3.43 -1.84
CA ALA A 111 -16.26 4.50 -2.81
C ALA A 111 -17.36 4.65 -3.87
N GLU A 112 -18.08 3.56 -4.16
CA GLU A 112 -19.22 3.51 -5.10
C GLU A 112 -20.56 3.95 -4.48
N ARG A 113 -20.63 4.16 -3.15
CA ARG A 113 -21.79 4.76 -2.45
C ARG A 113 -21.67 6.29 -2.30
#